data_AF-A0ABD1VSL6-F1
#
_entry.id   AF-A0ABD1VSL6-F1
#
_cell.length_a   1.000
_cell.length_b   1.000
_cell.length_c   1.000
_cell.angle_alpha   90.00
_cell.angle_beta   90.00
_cell.angle_gamma   90.00
#
_symmetry.space_group_name_H-M   'P 1'
#
loop_
_entity.id
_entity.type
_entity.pdbx_description
1 polymer ?
#
loop_
_entity_poly.entity_id
_entity_poly.type
_entity_poly.pdbx_seq_one_letter_code
_entity_poly.pdbx_strand_id
1 'polypeptide(L)'
;MSSPLRNPTNPRNRSRPFATPQSLSDWLRPRLPSDSFASWGVKPGTKNVHNLWLEISEGETSLADSTPPVRTVEVVIVRIIRNDGKLLIESHQELSNGDVRTRYRPLSEKMKPGESVEAAVFRAVKEELGSIIKNGNFRNFDTNESDINGVVKIVPNSYVNKVEERASASYPGLPACYVLHTVDAEVEWLPEGEFCTEEVEEYGDFDGRNIADSAVHCKKHYWMWVDSDSV
;
A
#
# COMPACT_ATOMS: atom_id res chain seq x y z
N MET A 1 20.72 44.76 -21.39
CA MET A 1 20.85 44.21 -20.03
C MET A 1 19.97 42.97 -19.98
N SER A 2 20.56 41.79 -20.11
CA SER A 2 19.83 40.53 -20.18
C SER A 2 19.84 39.88 -18.81
N SER A 3 18.66 39.69 -18.22
CA SER A 3 18.48 38.98 -16.96
C SER A 3 18.80 37.50 -17.13
N PRO A 4 19.52 36.84 -16.21
CA PRO A 4 19.81 35.42 -16.33
C PRO A 4 18.57 34.61 -16.00
N LEU A 5 18.25 33.66 -16.89
CA LEU A 5 17.23 32.64 -16.73
C LEU A 5 17.52 31.83 -15.45
N ARG A 6 16.59 31.84 -14.50
CA ARG A 6 16.56 30.90 -13.37
C ARG A 6 16.44 29.48 -13.94
N ASN A 7 17.45 28.65 -13.73
CA ASN A 7 17.34 27.22 -13.94
C ASN A 7 16.17 26.66 -13.09
N PRO A 8 15.27 25.86 -13.67
CA PRO A 8 14.26 25.17 -12.88
C PRO A 8 14.97 24.14 -11.99
N THR A 9 14.82 24.32 -10.68
CA THR A 9 15.29 23.37 -9.67
C THR A 9 14.65 22.02 -9.91
N ASN A 10 15.49 21.00 -10.14
CA ASN A 10 15.11 19.61 -10.27
C ASN A 10 14.33 19.15 -9.01
N PRO A 11 13.05 18.71 -9.11
CA PRO A 11 12.22 18.39 -7.95
C PRO A 11 12.65 17.11 -7.21
N ARG A 12 13.71 16.43 -7.67
CA ARG A 12 14.20 15.16 -7.12
C ARG A 12 15.01 15.26 -5.84
N ASN A 13 15.26 16.46 -5.32
CA ASN A 13 16.02 16.65 -4.08
C ASN A 13 15.10 16.90 -2.88
N ARG A 14 14.07 16.06 -2.71
CA ARG A 14 13.41 15.94 -1.40
C ARG A 14 14.46 15.34 -0.47
N SER A 15 14.95 16.12 0.48
CA SER A 15 15.82 15.65 1.54
C SER A 15 15.15 14.44 2.19
N ARG A 16 15.70 13.24 1.96
CA ARG A 16 15.29 12.04 2.69
C ARG A 16 15.60 12.31 4.16
N PRO A 17 14.62 12.24 5.08
CA PRO A 17 14.85 12.54 6.49
C PRO A 17 15.86 11.58 7.13
N PHE A 18 16.01 10.38 6.57
CA PHE A 18 16.97 9.36 6.99
C PHE A 18 17.79 8.88 5.78
N ALA A 19 19.11 8.98 5.87
CA ALA A 19 20.01 8.57 4.78
C ALA A 19 20.04 7.04 4.58
N THR A 20 19.84 6.27 5.66
CA THR A 20 19.90 4.81 5.65
C THR A 20 18.89 4.19 6.62
N PRO A 21 18.51 2.90 6.44
CA PRO A 21 17.72 2.16 7.42
C PRO A 21 18.35 2.18 8.83
N GLN A 22 19.69 2.16 8.92
CA GLN A 22 20.41 2.26 10.19
C GLN A 22 20.17 3.62 10.88
N SER A 23 20.24 4.73 10.12
CA SER A 23 19.98 6.06 10.68
C SER A 23 18.54 6.23 11.20
N LEU A 24 17.57 5.57 10.55
CA LEU A 24 16.19 5.49 11.05
C LEU A 24 16.12 4.66 12.33
N SER A 25 16.77 3.48 12.35
CA SER A 25 16.81 2.61 13.53
C SER A 25 17.40 3.31 14.76
N ASP A 26 18.52 4.02 14.59
CA ASP A 26 19.18 4.76 15.67
C ASP A 26 18.30 5.90 16.20
N TRP A 27 17.51 6.54 15.33
CA TRP A 27 16.56 7.57 15.73
C TRP A 27 15.34 7.01 16.47
N LEU A 28 14.84 5.83 16.07
CA LEU A 28 13.68 5.16 16.68
C LEU A 28 14.00 4.50 18.03
N ARG A 29 15.19 3.91 18.19
CA ARG A 29 15.59 3.13 19.38
C ARG A 29 15.36 3.84 20.72
N PRO A 30 15.71 5.12 20.91
CA PRO A 30 15.46 5.80 22.18
C PRO A 30 14.00 6.28 22.34
N ARG A 31 13.15 6.17 21.30
CA ARG A 31 11.79 6.73 21.27
C ARG A 31 10.68 5.68 21.33
N LEU A 32 10.99 4.41 21.13
CA LEU A 32 10.03 3.30 21.13
C LEU A 32 10.29 2.31 22.28
N PRO A 33 9.25 1.62 22.79
CA PRO A 33 9.43 0.53 23.75
C PRO A 33 10.33 -0.57 23.16
N SER A 34 11.40 -0.94 23.89
CA SER A 34 12.44 -1.84 23.39
C SER A 34 11.89 -3.20 22.95
N ASP A 35 10.98 -3.80 23.72
CA ASP A 35 10.37 -5.10 23.40
C ASP A 35 9.52 -5.04 22.12
N SER A 36 8.81 -3.93 21.91
CA SER A 36 7.99 -3.75 20.72
C SER A 36 8.85 -3.54 19.48
N PHE A 37 9.87 -2.70 19.56
CA PHE A 37 10.79 -2.43 18.46
C PHE A 37 11.62 -3.68 18.08
N ALA A 38 12.06 -4.47 19.07
CA ALA A 38 12.78 -5.72 18.84
C ALA A 38 11.95 -6.80 18.13
N SER A 39 10.61 -6.68 18.16
CA SER A 39 9.71 -7.63 17.50
C SER A 39 9.59 -7.44 15.98
N TRP A 40 10.05 -6.31 15.44
CA TRP A 40 9.89 -5.95 14.02
C TRP A 40 10.70 -6.88 13.12
N GLY A 41 10.04 -7.56 12.18
CA GLY A 41 10.65 -8.56 11.30
C GLY A 41 10.96 -9.90 11.98
N VAL A 42 10.63 -10.05 13.27
CA VAL A 42 10.81 -11.28 14.04
C VAL A 42 9.46 -11.92 14.37
N LYS A 43 8.49 -11.10 14.81
CA LYS A 43 7.13 -11.57 15.09
C LYS A 43 6.37 -11.74 13.76
N PRO A 44 5.64 -12.85 13.57
CA PRO A 44 4.89 -13.09 12.35
C PRO A 44 3.97 -11.94 11.95
N GLY A 45 4.01 -11.58 10.67
CA GLY A 45 3.18 -10.52 10.08
C GLY A 45 3.64 -9.08 10.34
N THR A 46 4.76 -8.88 11.05
CA THR A 46 5.37 -7.55 11.25
C THR A 46 6.31 -7.19 10.10
N LYS A 47 6.39 -5.89 9.77
CA LYS A 47 7.38 -5.34 8.86
C LYS A 47 8.65 -4.97 9.64
N ASN A 48 9.77 -4.80 8.96
CA ASN A 48 11.05 -4.45 9.59
C ASN A 48 11.46 -2.98 9.34
N VAL A 49 12.60 -2.55 9.90
CA VAL A 49 13.10 -1.17 9.72
C VAL A 49 13.35 -0.80 8.26
N HIS A 50 13.76 -1.74 7.40
CA HIS A 50 13.98 -1.49 5.98
C HIS A 50 12.67 -1.15 5.28
N ASN A 51 11.58 -1.87 5.61
CA ASN A 51 10.25 -1.51 5.10
C ASN A 51 9.86 -0.07 5.46
N LEU A 52 9.96 0.32 6.74
CA LEU A 52 9.57 1.67 7.16
C LEU A 52 10.45 2.73 6.50
N TRP A 53 11.75 2.44 6.35
CA TRP A 53 12.67 3.35 5.65
C TRP A 53 12.32 3.51 4.16
N LEU A 54 11.90 2.44 3.49
CA LEU A 54 11.42 2.49 2.10
C LEU A 54 10.13 3.32 2.00
N GLU A 55 9.14 3.06 2.85
CA GLU A 55 7.89 3.82 2.91
C GLU A 55 8.14 5.33 3.08
N ILE A 56 9.08 5.71 3.95
CA ILE A 56 9.47 7.11 4.17
C ILE A 56 10.24 7.68 2.97
N SER A 57 11.14 6.88 2.39
CA SER A 57 11.98 7.29 1.26
C SER A 57 11.16 7.56 -0.01
N GLU A 58 10.12 6.75 -0.24
CA GLU A 58 9.16 6.90 -1.33
C GLU A 58 8.05 7.91 -1.00
N GLY A 59 8.01 8.40 0.25
CA GLY A 59 7.05 9.41 0.71
C GLY A 59 5.65 8.87 1.01
N GLU A 60 5.46 7.56 0.99
CA GLU A 60 4.22 6.86 1.38
C GLU A 60 3.89 7.03 2.87
N THR A 61 4.88 7.43 3.66
CA THR A 61 4.76 7.59 5.11
C THR A 61 5.56 8.77 5.61
N SER A 62 5.02 9.45 6.61
CA SER A 62 5.73 10.47 7.39
C SER A 62 5.78 10.10 8.87
N LEU A 63 6.80 10.59 9.57
CA LEU A 63 6.95 10.45 11.02
C LEU A 63 6.91 11.83 11.65
N ALA A 64 5.99 12.03 12.59
CA ALA A 64 6.03 13.19 13.48
C ALA A 64 7.18 13.04 14.48
N ASP A 65 7.93 14.12 14.72
CA ASP A 65 8.99 14.16 15.74
C ASP A 65 8.39 14.33 17.14
N SER A 66 7.71 13.27 17.59
CA SER A 66 7.16 13.11 18.94
C SER A 66 7.81 11.90 19.63
N THR A 67 7.50 11.69 20.91
CA THR A 67 7.99 10.52 21.66
C THR A 67 6.82 9.83 22.38
N PRO A 68 6.34 8.67 21.88
CA PRO A 68 6.78 7.98 20.65
C PRO A 68 6.42 8.79 19.38
N PRO A 69 7.15 8.60 18.27
CA PRO A 69 6.82 9.21 16.98
C PRO A 69 5.51 8.66 16.42
N VAL A 70 4.74 9.49 15.72
CA VAL A 70 3.49 9.08 15.09
C VAL A 70 3.71 8.87 13.59
N ARG A 71 3.37 7.68 13.10
CA ARG A 71 3.43 7.32 11.67
C ARG A 71 2.15 7.73 10.97
N THR A 72 2.22 8.67 10.04
CA THR A 72 1.08 9.03 9.20
C THR A 72 1.17 8.34 7.85
N VAL A 73 0.08 7.69 7.43
CA VAL A 73 -0.05 7.02 6.15
C VAL A 73 -1.41 7.34 5.52
N GLU A 74 -1.40 7.62 4.23
CA GLU A 74 -2.61 7.77 3.42
C GLU A 74 -2.89 6.45 2.70
N VAL A 75 -4.12 5.96 2.79
CA VAL A 75 -4.51 4.64 2.29
C VAL A 75 -5.81 4.77 1.50
N VAL A 76 -5.81 4.27 0.27
CA VAL A 76 -7.04 4.05 -0.49
C VAL A 76 -7.63 2.70 -0.10
N ILE A 77 -8.93 2.67 0.18
CA ILE A 77 -9.72 1.47 0.43
C ILE A 77 -10.71 1.34 -0.72
N VAL A 78 -10.57 0.30 -1.53
CA VAL A 78 -11.45 0.03 -2.66
C VAL A 78 -12.42 -1.07 -2.27
N ARG A 79 -13.68 -0.71 -2.04
CA ARG A 79 -14.77 -1.67 -1.84
C ARG A 79 -15.25 -2.14 -3.21
N ILE A 80 -14.74 -3.30 -3.63
CA ILE A 80 -15.13 -3.90 -4.91
C ILE A 80 -16.44 -4.65 -4.72
N ILE A 81 -17.50 -4.15 -5.34
CA ILE A 81 -18.87 -4.66 -5.22
C ILE A 81 -19.22 -5.42 -6.50
N ARG A 82 -19.71 -6.65 -6.34
CA ARG A 82 -20.20 -7.47 -7.43
C ARG A 82 -21.69 -7.22 -7.68
N ASN A 83 -22.17 -7.60 -8.87
CA ASN A 83 -23.56 -7.42 -9.29
C ASN A 83 -24.62 -8.04 -8.36
N ASP A 84 -24.24 -9.04 -7.54
CA ASP A 84 -25.09 -9.67 -6.53
C ASP A 84 -24.99 -8.99 -5.15
N GLY A 85 -24.33 -7.84 -5.05
CA GLY A 85 -24.15 -7.06 -3.83
C GLY A 85 -23.01 -7.53 -2.92
N LYS A 86 -22.26 -8.58 -3.31
CA LYS A 86 -21.14 -9.08 -2.51
C LYS A 86 -19.93 -8.18 -2.59
N LEU A 87 -19.21 -8.11 -1.47
CA LEU A 87 -17.98 -7.34 -1.32
C LEU A 87 -16.76 -8.26 -1.45
N LEU A 88 -15.77 -7.84 -2.23
CA LEU A 88 -14.48 -8.53 -2.28
C LEU A 88 -13.67 -8.18 -1.03
N ILE A 89 -13.22 -9.21 -0.33
CA ILE A 89 -12.39 -9.09 0.86
C ILE A 89 -11.10 -9.87 0.68
N GLU A 90 -10.01 -9.23 1.06
CA GLU A 90 -8.74 -9.90 1.29
C GLU A 90 -8.82 -10.64 2.62
N SER A 91 -8.89 -11.97 2.56
CA SER A 91 -8.95 -12.82 3.75
C SER A 91 -7.61 -12.86 4.48
N HIS A 92 -6.55 -13.15 3.74
CA HIS A 92 -5.18 -13.24 4.24
C HIS A 92 -4.16 -13.02 3.12
N GLN A 93 -2.91 -12.83 3.52
CA GLN A 93 -1.75 -12.68 2.64
C GLN A 93 -0.66 -13.67 3.02
N GLU A 94 0.09 -14.14 2.03
CA GLU A 94 1.38 -14.81 2.22
C GLU A 94 2.51 -13.79 2.00
N LEU A 95 3.39 -13.66 2.98
CA LEU A 95 4.53 -12.74 2.95
C LEU A 95 5.78 -13.40 2.38
N SER A 96 6.76 -12.60 2.00
CA SER A 96 8.00 -13.06 1.37
C SER A 96 8.83 -14.02 2.23
N ASN A 97 8.69 -13.90 3.55
CA ASN A 97 9.30 -14.76 4.57
C ASN A 97 8.49 -16.02 4.90
N GLY A 98 7.36 -16.26 4.22
CA GLY A 98 6.47 -17.41 4.42
C GLY A 98 5.42 -17.22 5.52
N ASP A 99 5.40 -16.08 6.21
CA ASP A 99 4.37 -15.78 7.20
C ASP A 99 3.01 -15.57 6.53
N VAL A 100 1.96 -16.01 7.20
CA VAL A 100 0.58 -15.71 6.83
C VAL A 100 0.05 -14.60 7.71
N ARG A 101 -0.50 -13.55 7.09
CA ARG A 101 -1.15 -12.43 7.77
C ARG A 101 -2.63 -12.40 7.45
N THR A 102 -3.46 -12.55 8.47
CA THR A 102 -4.90 -12.30 8.37
C THR A 102 -5.21 -10.83 8.15
N ARG A 103 -6.18 -10.54 7.27
CA ARG A 103 -6.51 -9.18 6.83
C ARG A 103 -7.99 -8.88 7.05
N TYR A 104 -8.88 -9.72 6.52
CA TYR A 104 -10.34 -9.54 6.51
C TYR A 104 -10.77 -8.10 6.25
N ARG A 105 -10.24 -7.50 5.19
CA ARG A 105 -10.57 -6.13 4.79
C ARG A 105 -10.64 -5.98 3.27
N PRO A 106 -11.30 -4.92 2.76
CA PRO A 106 -11.26 -4.62 1.34
C PRO A 106 -9.83 -4.34 0.86
N LEU A 107 -9.66 -4.33 -0.46
CA LEU A 107 -8.41 -3.93 -1.11
C LEU A 107 -7.93 -2.58 -0.53
N SER A 108 -6.73 -2.57 0.03
CA SER A 108 -6.23 -1.48 0.87
C SER A 108 -4.80 -1.17 0.52
N GLU A 109 -4.58 -0.05 -0.18
CA GLU A 109 -3.29 0.28 -0.75
C GLU A 109 -2.78 1.65 -0.29
N LYS A 110 -1.48 1.76 -0.03
CA LYS A 110 -0.86 3.04 0.36
C LYS A 110 -0.89 3.99 -0.82
N MET A 111 -1.23 5.25 -0.61
CA MET A 111 -1.20 6.26 -1.67
C MET A 111 0.22 6.77 -1.91
N LYS A 112 0.56 7.04 -3.18
CA LYS A 112 1.84 7.68 -3.55
C LYS A 112 1.77 9.20 -3.35
N PRO A 113 2.91 9.89 -3.13
CA PRO A 113 2.88 11.33 -2.89
C PRO A 113 2.28 12.14 -4.04
N GLY A 114 1.20 12.85 -3.77
CA GLY A 114 0.52 13.71 -4.76
C GLY A 114 -0.36 12.95 -5.77
N GLU A 115 -0.55 11.64 -5.57
CA GLU A 115 -1.49 10.81 -6.33
C GLU A 115 -2.94 11.20 -6.00
N SER A 116 -3.84 11.20 -7.00
CA SER A 116 -5.27 11.37 -6.74
C SER A 116 -5.89 10.09 -6.20
N VAL A 117 -7.04 10.18 -5.54
CA VAL A 117 -7.76 8.99 -5.05
C VAL A 117 -8.10 8.06 -6.23
N GLU A 118 -8.57 8.61 -7.36
CA GLU A 118 -8.90 7.81 -8.54
C GLU A 118 -7.66 7.09 -9.09
N ALA A 119 -6.53 7.79 -9.24
CA ALA A 119 -5.29 7.18 -9.71
C ALA A 119 -4.83 6.05 -8.78
N ALA A 120 -4.93 6.25 -7.46
CA ALA A 120 -4.61 5.23 -6.47
C ALA A 120 -5.55 4.02 -6.59
N VAL A 121 -6.84 4.20 -6.87
CA VAL A 121 -7.80 3.08 -7.10
C VAL A 121 -7.37 2.24 -8.28
N PHE A 122 -7.13 2.86 -9.45
CA PHE A 122 -6.76 2.13 -10.66
C PHE A 122 -5.42 1.41 -10.47
N ARG A 123 -4.44 2.08 -9.84
CA ARG A 123 -3.15 1.47 -9.51
C ARG A 123 -3.32 0.27 -8.58
N ALA A 124 -4.08 0.41 -7.51
CA ALA A 124 -4.26 -0.65 -6.52
C ALA A 124 -4.94 -1.88 -7.12
N VAL A 125 -5.96 -1.69 -7.98
CA VAL A 125 -6.57 -2.81 -8.74
C VAL A 125 -5.56 -3.42 -9.73
N LYS A 126 -4.74 -2.59 -10.40
CA LYS A 126 -3.71 -3.07 -11.33
C LYS A 126 -2.67 -3.95 -10.64
N GLU A 127 -2.15 -3.48 -9.51
CA GLU A 127 -1.06 -4.11 -8.77
C GLU A 127 -1.53 -5.42 -8.13
N GLU A 128 -2.67 -5.40 -7.42
CA GLU A 128 -3.12 -6.56 -6.66
C GLU A 128 -4.00 -7.54 -7.45
N LEU A 129 -4.78 -7.08 -8.45
CA LEU A 129 -5.73 -7.91 -9.20
C LEU A 129 -5.40 -8.05 -10.69
N GLY A 130 -4.42 -7.30 -11.21
CA GLY A 130 -4.13 -7.28 -12.65
C GLY A 130 -3.65 -8.61 -13.23
N SER A 131 -3.05 -9.49 -12.42
CA SER A 131 -2.56 -10.81 -12.88
C SER A 131 -3.67 -11.74 -13.36
N ILE A 132 -4.85 -11.68 -12.72
CA ILE A 132 -6.01 -12.49 -13.10
C ILE A 132 -6.85 -11.86 -14.21
N ILE A 133 -6.94 -10.52 -14.25
CA ILE A 133 -7.65 -9.77 -15.30
C ILE A 133 -7.02 -10.06 -16.68
N LYS A 134 -5.69 -10.19 -16.74
CA LYS A 134 -4.95 -10.54 -17.97
C LYS A 134 -5.31 -11.93 -18.54
N ASN A 135 -5.72 -12.88 -17.70
CA ASN A 135 -5.96 -14.27 -18.11
C ASN A 135 -7.38 -14.51 -18.64
N GLY A 136 -8.29 -13.54 -18.53
CA GLY A 136 -9.71 -13.65 -18.88
C GLY A 136 -10.08 -13.48 -20.36
N ASN A 137 -9.22 -13.83 -21.32
CA ASN A 137 -9.41 -13.74 -22.80
C ASN A 137 -9.16 -12.40 -23.51
N PHE A 138 -8.41 -11.44 -22.94
CA PHE A 138 -7.84 -10.36 -23.76
C PHE A 138 -6.43 -10.74 -24.26
N ARG A 139 -6.35 -11.38 -25.42
CA ARG A 139 -5.08 -11.81 -26.04
C ARG A 139 -4.13 -10.68 -26.45
N ASN A 140 -4.45 -9.41 -26.22
CA ASN A 140 -3.63 -8.24 -26.57
C ASN A 140 -3.87 -7.06 -25.59
N PHE A 141 -3.79 -7.27 -24.28
CA PHE A 141 -3.77 -6.15 -23.33
C PHE A 141 -2.32 -5.68 -23.17
N ASP A 142 -1.90 -4.77 -24.05
CA ASP A 142 -0.71 -3.96 -23.75
C ASP A 142 -1.05 -3.15 -22.50
N THR A 143 -0.26 -3.31 -21.45
CA THR A 143 -0.52 -2.80 -20.08
C THR A 143 -0.42 -1.28 -19.95
N ASN A 144 -0.96 -0.53 -20.89
CA ASN A 144 -1.10 0.91 -20.81
C ASN A 144 -2.22 1.26 -19.83
N GLU A 145 -2.05 2.40 -19.16
CA GLU A 145 -2.98 2.97 -18.18
C GLU A 145 -4.41 3.14 -18.72
N SER A 146 -4.57 3.24 -20.04
CA SER A 146 -5.84 3.41 -20.73
C SER A 146 -6.81 2.25 -20.56
N ASP A 147 -6.29 1.02 -20.42
CA ASP A 147 -7.13 -0.16 -20.63
C ASP A 147 -7.77 -0.65 -19.32
N ILE A 148 -7.13 -0.40 -18.17
CA ILE A 148 -7.73 -0.69 -16.86
C ILE A 148 -8.92 0.22 -16.54
N ASN A 149 -8.94 1.44 -17.10
CA ASN A 149 -10.06 2.37 -16.96
C ASN A 149 -11.36 1.85 -17.59
N GLY A 150 -11.27 0.88 -18.52
CA GLY A 150 -12.44 0.19 -19.07
C GLY A 150 -12.96 -0.95 -18.20
N VAL A 151 -12.13 -1.49 -17.30
CA VAL A 151 -12.44 -2.65 -16.44
C VAL A 151 -12.92 -2.21 -15.05
N VAL A 152 -12.40 -1.08 -14.56
CA VAL A 152 -12.70 -0.55 -13.23
C VAL A 152 -13.66 0.63 -13.37
N LYS A 153 -14.82 0.52 -12.74
CA LYS A 153 -15.83 1.58 -12.70
C LYS A 153 -16.04 2.03 -11.26
N ILE A 154 -15.49 3.21 -10.94
CA ILE A 154 -15.73 3.85 -9.64
C ILE A 154 -17.18 4.30 -9.55
N VAL A 155 -17.86 3.94 -8.47
CA VAL A 155 -19.25 4.33 -8.22
C VAL A 155 -19.29 5.83 -7.89
N PRO A 156 -20.03 6.64 -8.66
CA PRO A 156 -20.11 8.08 -8.41
C PRO A 156 -20.64 8.39 -7.00
N ASN A 157 -20.07 9.41 -6.35
CA ASN A 157 -20.46 9.87 -5.01
C ASN A 157 -20.30 8.83 -3.87
N SER A 158 -19.51 7.78 -4.07
CA SER A 158 -19.21 6.78 -3.03
C SER A 158 -18.06 7.16 -2.10
N TYR A 159 -17.29 8.20 -2.45
CA TYR A 159 -16.08 8.57 -1.73
C TYR A 159 -16.37 9.00 -0.29
N VAL A 160 -15.62 8.41 0.65
CA VAL A 160 -15.63 8.75 2.07
C VAL A 160 -14.18 8.92 2.56
N ASN A 161 -13.94 10.02 3.29
CA ASN A 161 -12.67 10.23 4.00
C ASN A 161 -12.85 10.02 5.50
N LYS A 162 -11.91 9.32 6.13
CA LYS A 162 -11.89 9.12 7.57
C LYS A 162 -10.45 9.16 8.08
N VAL A 163 -10.23 9.84 9.21
CA VAL A 163 -8.95 9.82 9.92
C VAL A 163 -9.10 8.94 11.15
N GLU A 164 -8.18 8.01 11.34
CA GLU A 164 -8.17 7.09 12.48
C GLU A 164 -6.79 6.99 13.11
N GLU A 165 -6.72 7.12 14.43
CA GLU A 165 -5.52 6.81 15.20
C GLU A 165 -5.63 5.40 15.76
N ARG A 166 -4.65 4.54 15.46
CA ARG A 166 -4.59 3.17 16.00
C ARG A 166 -3.16 2.65 16.06
N ALA A 167 -2.96 1.58 16.81
CA ALA A 167 -1.68 0.88 16.84
C ALA A 167 -1.35 0.28 15.46
N SER A 168 -0.11 0.45 15.00
CA SER A 168 0.34 -0.18 13.76
C SER A 168 0.56 -1.69 13.97
N ALA A 169 -0.23 -2.51 13.28
CA ALA A 169 -0.03 -3.96 13.28
C ALA A 169 1.31 -4.36 12.63
N SER A 170 1.76 -3.59 11.63
CA SER A 170 3.04 -3.83 10.95
C SER A 170 4.25 -3.38 11.77
N TYR A 171 4.06 -2.40 12.64
CA TYR A 171 5.13 -1.78 13.43
C TYR A 171 4.67 -1.67 14.91
N PRO A 172 4.63 -2.79 15.67
CA PRO A 172 4.21 -2.76 17.07
C PRO A 172 4.97 -1.70 17.89
N GLY A 173 4.26 -0.97 18.73
CA GLY A 173 4.82 0.12 19.54
C GLY A 173 4.95 1.47 18.82
N LEU A 174 4.74 1.52 17.50
CA LEU A 174 4.67 2.77 16.73
C LEU A 174 3.19 3.17 16.54
N PRO A 175 2.71 4.26 17.19
CA PRO A 175 1.40 4.82 16.93
C PRO A 175 1.26 5.22 15.47
N ALA A 176 0.07 5.06 14.91
CA ALA A 176 -0.20 5.44 13.53
C ALA A 176 -1.50 6.24 13.39
N CYS A 177 -1.42 7.26 12.54
CA CYS A 177 -2.55 8.02 12.04
C CYS A 177 -2.80 7.59 10.59
N TYR A 178 -3.98 7.02 10.33
CA TYR A 178 -4.40 6.58 9.01
C TYR A 178 -5.38 7.61 8.44
N VAL A 179 -5.05 8.17 7.28
CA VAL A 179 -5.99 8.91 6.46
C VAL A 179 -6.56 7.93 5.43
N LEU A 180 -7.80 7.52 5.62
CA LEU A 180 -8.46 6.49 4.83
C LEU A 180 -9.37 7.14 3.78
N HIS A 181 -9.14 6.78 2.52
CA HIS A 181 -9.92 7.20 1.35
C HIS A 181 -10.69 6.00 0.84
N THR A 182 -11.95 5.85 1.27
CA THR A 182 -12.80 4.73 0.86
C THR A 182 -13.59 5.09 -0.38
N VAL A 183 -13.62 4.21 -1.37
CA VAL A 183 -14.47 4.33 -2.55
C VAL A 183 -15.12 2.98 -2.88
N ASP A 184 -16.26 3.03 -3.55
CA ASP A 184 -16.88 1.84 -4.12
C ASP A 184 -16.50 1.72 -5.59
N ALA A 185 -16.24 0.51 -6.04
CA ALA A 185 -15.94 0.23 -7.44
C ALA A 185 -16.55 -1.10 -7.89
N GLU A 186 -16.89 -1.17 -9.17
CA GLU A 186 -17.18 -2.41 -9.89
C GLU A 186 -15.92 -2.78 -10.69
N VAL A 187 -15.52 -4.05 -10.65
CA VAL A 187 -14.37 -4.55 -11.40
C VAL A 187 -14.81 -5.77 -12.20
N GLU A 188 -14.74 -5.66 -13.52
CA GLU A 188 -15.10 -6.77 -14.41
C GLU A 188 -14.05 -7.90 -14.39
N TRP A 189 -14.46 -9.09 -14.82
CA TRP A 189 -13.58 -10.25 -15.07
C TRP A 189 -12.94 -10.89 -13.82
N LEU A 190 -13.43 -10.56 -12.63
CA LEU A 190 -13.04 -11.24 -11.41
C LEU A 190 -13.73 -12.62 -11.28
N PRO A 191 -13.05 -13.66 -10.75
CA PRO A 191 -13.65 -14.96 -10.50
C PRO A 191 -14.87 -14.89 -9.57
N GLU A 192 -15.85 -15.76 -9.80
CA GLU A 192 -17.06 -15.85 -8.95
C GLU A 192 -16.78 -16.46 -7.57
N GLY A 193 -15.80 -17.35 -7.48
CA GLY A 193 -15.38 -18.02 -6.25
C GLY A 193 -14.21 -17.33 -5.55
N GLU A 194 -13.65 -18.00 -4.55
CA GLU A 194 -12.38 -17.61 -3.93
C GLU A 194 -11.24 -17.74 -4.95
N PHE A 195 -10.27 -16.82 -4.87
CA PHE A 195 -9.11 -16.83 -5.74
C PHE A 195 -7.89 -16.23 -5.04
N CYS A 196 -6.72 -16.38 -5.64
CA CYS A 196 -5.51 -15.72 -5.19
C CYS A 196 -4.82 -15.00 -6.34
N THR A 197 -4.05 -13.97 -6.01
CA THR A 197 -3.24 -13.20 -6.95
C THR A 197 -1.83 -13.10 -6.44
N GLU A 198 -0.86 -13.03 -7.36
CA GLU A 198 0.56 -12.86 -7.04
C GLU A 198 0.98 -11.41 -7.30
N GLU A 199 1.71 -10.83 -6.35
CA GLU A 199 2.33 -9.51 -6.46
C GLU A 199 3.80 -9.69 -6.88
N VAL A 200 4.18 -9.09 -8.01
CA VAL A 200 5.47 -9.40 -8.65
C VAL A 200 6.64 -8.64 -8.00
N GLU A 201 6.45 -7.42 -7.45
CA GLU A 201 7.48 -6.66 -6.71
C GLU A 201 6.93 -5.31 -6.15
N GLU A 202 6.65 -5.20 -4.83
CA GLU A 202 6.18 -3.95 -4.15
C GLU A 202 7.15 -2.75 -4.34
N TYR A 203 8.45 -3.02 -4.57
CA TYR A 203 9.52 -2.02 -4.69
C TYR A 203 10.49 -2.25 -5.87
N GLY A 204 10.06 -2.94 -6.93
CA GLY A 204 10.94 -3.33 -8.05
C GLY A 204 11.61 -2.15 -8.79
N ASP A 205 10.95 -0.99 -8.79
CA ASP A 205 11.43 0.25 -9.42
C ASP A 205 12.37 1.08 -8.54
N PHE A 206 12.63 0.65 -7.29
CA PHE A 206 13.53 1.37 -6.39
C PHE A 206 15.01 1.13 -6.78
N ASP A 207 15.76 2.22 -6.97
CA ASP A 207 17.18 2.22 -7.39
C ASP A 207 18.15 1.56 -6.36
N GLY A 208 17.63 1.05 -5.25
CA GLY A 208 18.36 0.38 -4.17
C GLY A 208 17.93 -1.07 -3.96
N ARG A 209 17.99 -1.92 -5.00
CA ARG A 209 17.56 -3.34 -4.97
C ARG A 209 18.00 -4.12 -3.72
N ASN A 210 19.26 -3.98 -3.28
CA ASN A 210 19.77 -4.65 -2.09
C ASN A 210 18.99 -4.33 -0.79
N ILE A 211 18.40 -3.13 -0.70
CA ILE A 211 17.60 -2.69 0.45
C ILE A 211 16.16 -3.23 0.33
N ALA A 212 15.60 -3.24 -0.88
CA ALA A 212 14.29 -3.83 -1.16
C ALA A 212 14.28 -5.34 -0.87
N ASP A 213 15.37 -6.05 -1.16
CA ASP A 213 15.52 -7.48 -0.85
C ASP A 213 15.49 -7.78 0.65
N SER A 214 15.86 -6.81 1.48
CA SER A 214 15.83 -6.92 2.94
C SER A 214 14.45 -6.63 3.55
N ALA A 215 13.49 -6.20 2.73
CA ALA A 215 12.15 -5.81 3.15
C ALA A 215 11.16 -6.99 3.05
N VAL A 216 10.28 -7.14 4.04
CA VAL A 216 9.20 -8.14 3.99
C VAL A 216 8.06 -7.58 3.14
N HIS A 217 7.77 -8.22 2.00
CA HIS A 217 6.71 -7.80 1.06
C HIS A 217 5.63 -8.87 0.94
N CYS A 218 4.45 -8.50 0.44
CA CYS A 218 3.40 -9.45 0.14
C CYS A 218 3.76 -10.21 -1.15
N LYS A 219 3.56 -11.53 -1.17
CA LYS A 219 3.73 -12.36 -2.37
C LYS A 219 2.38 -12.76 -2.96
N LYS A 220 1.44 -13.12 -2.09
CA LYS A 220 0.12 -13.60 -2.50
C LYS A 220 -0.98 -12.97 -1.67
N HIS A 221 -2.03 -12.57 -2.36
CA HIS A 221 -3.28 -12.10 -1.77
C HIS A 221 -4.35 -13.16 -1.98
N TYR A 222 -5.11 -13.47 -0.93
CA TYR A 222 -6.20 -14.45 -0.97
C TYR A 222 -7.53 -13.74 -0.81
N TRP A 223 -8.38 -13.87 -1.81
CA TRP A 223 -9.60 -13.11 -1.98
C TRP A 223 -10.84 -13.99 -1.85
N MET A 224 -11.86 -13.45 -1.19
CA MET A 224 -13.15 -14.09 -1.04
C MET A 224 -14.28 -13.07 -1.16
N TRP A 225 -15.44 -13.52 -1.62
CA TRP A 225 -16.65 -12.73 -1.69
C TRP A 225 -17.49 -12.93 -0.43
N VAL A 226 -17.89 -11.84 0.21
CA VAL A 226 -18.75 -11.87 1.40
C VAL A 226 -19.98 -11.01 1.20
N ASP A 227 -21.03 -11.26 1.98
CA ASP A 227 -22.20 -10.39 2.01
C ASP A 227 -21.81 -9.03 2.61
N SER A 228 -22.33 -7.94 2.04
CA SER A 228 -21.94 -6.57 2.43
C SER A 228 -22.18 -6.26 3.92
N ASP A 229 -23.13 -6.95 4.54
CA ASP A 229 -23.49 -6.78 5.95
C ASP A 229 -22.52 -7.51 6.92
N SER A 230 -21.55 -8.26 6.38
CA SER A 230 -20.60 -9.06 7.17
C SER A 230 -19.27 -8.35 7.45
N VAL A 231 -19.12 -7.08 7.06
CA VAL A 231 -17.84 -6.31 7.08
C VAL A 231 -17.99 -4.98 7.78
#